data_AF-A0A0B3BSH6-F1
#
_entry.id   AF-A0A0B3BSH6-F1
#
_cell.length_a   1.000
_cell.length_b   1.000
_cell.length_c   1.000
_cell.angle_alpha   90.00
_cell.angle_beta   90.00
_cell.angle_gamma   90.00
#
_symmetry.space_group_name_H-M   'P 1'
#
loop_
_entity.id
_entity.type
_entity.pdbx_description
1 polymer ?
#
loop_
_entity_poly.entity_id
_entity_poly.type
_entity_poly.pdbx_seq_one_letter_code
_entity_poly.pdbx_strand_id
1 'polypeptide(L)'
;MAGPCASHAASQRGMTLVELILTIVIVGIAATALFSAMASITARSADPMLRQQSLAIAEGYLEEILLQDYASAPDPCTGRACFNDVRDYHDLDDRPPRDMNNDVIQGLDNYRVEVDIAARSGTEGLGPIGHKVPALHIRVTVTDPAGGTLSLDGYRAEY
;
A
#
# COMPACT_ATOMS: atom_id res chain seq x y z
N MET A 1 -6.62 80.10 19.76
CA MET A 1 -5.73 79.29 18.92
C MET A 1 -6.19 77.84 19.04
N ALA A 2 -7.00 77.35 18.10
CA ALA A 2 -7.32 75.94 17.86
C ALA A 2 -8.21 75.89 16.61
N GLY A 3 -7.66 75.50 15.46
CA GLY A 3 -8.43 75.27 14.24
C GLY A 3 -9.12 73.90 14.30
N PRO A 4 -10.33 73.74 13.73
CA PRO A 4 -11.04 72.47 13.78
C PRO A 4 -10.38 71.42 12.89
N CYS A 5 -10.21 70.22 13.45
CA CYS A 5 -9.73 69.03 12.76
C CYS A 5 -10.86 68.46 11.88
N ALA A 6 -10.71 68.50 10.56
CA ALA A 6 -11.70 67.95 9.64
C ALA A 6 -11.59 66.42 9.58
N SER A 7 -12.58 65.74 10.15
CA SER A 7 -12.79 64.29 10.00
C SER A 7 -13.26 63.99 8.57
N HIS A 8 -12.46 63.24 7.81
CA HIS A 8 -12.89 62.68 6.53
C HIS A 8 -13.89 61.55 6.80
N ALA A 9 -15.19 61.85 6.72
CA ALA A 9 -16.22 60.84 6.66
C ALA A 9 -16.07 60.06 5.35
N ALA A 10 -15.57 58.82 5.43
CA ALA A 10 -15.54 57.93 4.29
C ALA A 10 -16.98 57.68 3.82
N SER A 11 -17.31 58.15 2.61
CA SER A 11 -18.59 57.89 1.96
C SER A 11 -18.75 56.38 1.80
N GLN A 12 -19.74 55.80 2.48
CA GLN A 12 -20.19 54.44 2.19
C GLN A 12 -20.84 54.44 0.81
N ARG A 13 -20.12 53.93 -0.18
CA ARG A 13 -20.68 53.62 -1.50
C ARG A 13 -21.35 52.26 -1.42
N GLY A 14 -22.67 52.24 -1.62
CA GLY A 14 -23.42 50.99 -1.76
C GLY A 14 -23.04 50.25 -3.05
N MET A 15 -23.07 48.93 -2.99
CA MET A 15 -22.90 48.03 -4.15
C MET A 15 -24.17 47.99 -5.01
N THR A 16 -24.01 47.88 -6.33
CA THR A 16 -25.17 47.71 -7.21
C THR A 16 -25.74 46.30 -7.12
N LEU A 17 -27.03 46.11 -7.44
CA LEU A 17 -27.65 44.78 -7.47
C LEU A 17 -26.94 43.83 -8.45
N VAL A 18 -26.45 44.35 -9.58
CA VAL A 18 -25.70 43.58 -10.57
C VAL A 18 -24.33 43.15 -10.03
N GLU A 19 -23.66 44.04 -9.31
CA GLU A 19 -22.37 43.75 -8.67
C GLU A 19 -22.49 42.69 -7.57
N LEU A 20 -23.56 42.75 -6.76
CA LEU A 20 -23.87 41.69 -5.80
C LEU A 20 -24.10 40.34 -6.50
N ILE A 21 -24.85 40.31 -7.62
CA ILE A 21 -25.11 39.06 -8.34
C ILE A 21 -23.82 38.50 -8.95
N LEU A 22 -23.00 39.35 -9.60
CA LEU A 22 -21.75 38.90 -10.19
C LEU A 22 -20.77 38.38 -9.13
N THR A 23 -20.68 39.02 -7.97
CA THR A 23 -19.79 38.56 -6.89
C THR A 23 -20.19 37.17 -6.36
N ILE A 24 -21.47 36.94 -6.03
CA ILE A 24 -21.90 35.62 -5.55
C ILE A 24 -21.74 34.53 -6.62
N VAL A 25 -21.90 34.86 -7.91
CA VAL A 25 -21.68 33.93 -9.02
C VAL A 25 -20.21 33.56 -9.13
N ILE A 26 -19.31 34.55 -9.10
CA ILE A 26 -17.85 34.32 -9.18
C ILE A 26 -17.37 33.49 -7.98
N VAL A 27 -17.81 33.85 -6.77
CA VAL A 27 -17.47 33.10 -5.55
C VAL A 27 -18.04 31.68 -5.60
N GLY A 28 -19.26 31.50 -6.13
CA GLY A 28 -19.86 30.18 -6.33
C GLY A 28 -19.02 29.29 -7.25
N ILE A 29 -18.62 29.80 -8.42
CA ILE A 29 -17.77 29.06 -9.36
C ILE A 29 -16.41 28.75 -8.72
N ALA A 30 -15.77 29.74 -8.07
CA ALA A 30 -14.48 29.56 -7.40
C ALA A 30 -14.56 28.51 -6.28
N ALA A 31 -15.62 28.53 -5.46
CA ALA A 31 -15.83 27.57 -4.39
C ALA A 31 -16.00 26.15 -4.93
N THR A 32 -16.79 25.94 -6.00
CA THR A 32 -16.94 24.61 -6.61
C THR A 32 -15.61 24.05 -7.13
N ALA A 33 -14.78 24.88 -7.76
CA ALA A 33 -13.46 24.47 -8.23
C ALA A 33 -12.53 24.10 -7.06
N LEU A 34 -12.55 24.88 -5.97
CA LEU A 34 -11.75 24.62 -4.78
C LEU A 34 -12.15 23.30 -4.08
N PHE A 35 -13.45 23.05 -3.88
CA PHE A 35 -13.92 21.82 -3.27
C PHE A 35 -13.56 20.58 -4.10
N SER A 36 -13.65 20.66 -5.43
CA SER A 36 -13.22 19.60 -6.33
C SER A 36 -11.71 19.34 -6.24
N ALA A 37 -10.90 20.40 -6.17
CA ALA A 37 -9.46 20.28 -5.98
C ALA A 37 -9.11 19.63 -4.63
N MET A 38 -9.77 20.01 -3.53
CA MET A 38 -9.55 19.40 -2.22
C MET A 38 -9.93 17.91 -2.21
N ALA A 39 -11.11 17.56 -2.74
CA ALA A 39 -11.56 16.17 -2.81
C ALA A 39 -10.59 15.28 -3.60
N SER A 40 -10.12 15.78 -4.75
CA SER A 40 -9.13 15.05 -5.55
C SER A 40 -7.80 14.90 -4.82
N ILE A 41 -7.32 15.89 -4.06
CA ILE A 41 -6.09 15.80 -3.24
C ILE A 41 -6.22 14.77 -2.11
N THR A 42 -7.35 14.73 -1.40
CA THR A 42 -7.56 13.75 -0.33
C THR A 42 -7.64 12.32 -0.88
N ALA A 43 -8.32 12.11 -2.00
CA ALA A 43 -8.43 10.78 -2.62
C ALA A 43 -7.05 10.20 -3.00
N ARG A 44 -6.19 11.02 -3.62
CA ARG A 44 -4.82 10.60 -3.99
C ARG A 44 -3.86 10.42 -2.80
N SER A 45 -4.32 10.67 -1.57
CA SER A 45 -3.55 10.47 -0.33
C SER A 45 -3.95 9.20 0.44
N ALA A 46 -5.12 8.62 0.20
CA ALA A 46 -5.55 7.38 0.87
C ALA A 46 -4.97 6.12 0.20
N ASP A 47 -4.99 6.06 -1.14
CA ASP A 47 -4.39 4.99 -1.94
C ASP A 47 -2.89 4.74 -1.63
N PRO A 48 -2.02 5.76 -1.47
CA PRO A 48 -0.62 5.52 -1.14
C PRO A 48 -0.43 4.90 0.25
N MET A 49 -1.33 5.14 1.21
CA MET A 49 -1.23 4.51 2.54
C MET A 49 -1.50 3.02 2.48
N LEU A 50 -2.60 2.61 1.83
CA LEU A 50 -2.94 1.19 1.66
C LEU A 50 -1.84 0.45 0.91
N ARG A 51 -1.30 1.07 -0.16
CA ARG A 51 -0.22 0.49 -0.94
C ARG A 51 1.08 0.34 -0.16
N GLN A 52 1.46 1.35 0.65
CA GLN A 52 2.66 1.29 1.48
C GLN A 52 2.51 0.22 2.57
N GLN A 53 1.32 0.07 3.14
CA GLN A 53 1.03 -0.98 4.10
C GLN A 53 1.06 -2.38 3.46
N SER A 54 0.45 -2.55 2.28
CA SER A 54 0.54 -3.80 1.51
C SER A 54 1.98 -4.16 1.16
N LEU A 55 2.81 -3.17 0.84
CA LEU A 55 4.24 -3.36 0.59
C LEU A 55 4.96 -3.86 1.85
N ALA A 56 4.77 -3.21 2.99
CA ALA A 56 5.41 -3.62 4.25
C ALA A 56 4.98 -5.04 4.69
N ILE A 57 3.72 -5.40 4.47
CA ILE A 57 3.22 -6.77 4.71
C ILE A 57 3.92 -7.76 3.77
N ALA A 58 3.97 -7.46 2.47
CA ALA A 58 4.60 -8.33 1.48
C ALA A 58 6.10 -8.52 1.74
N GLU A 59 6.81 -7.45 2.10
CA GLU A 59 8.24 -7.49 2.47
C GLU A 59 8.47 -8.37 3.69
N GLY A 60 7.68 -8.21 4.75
CA GLY A 60 7.81 -9.03 5.96
C GLY A 60 7.60 -10.53 5.69
N TYR A 61 6.57 -10.88 4.92
CA TYR A 61 6.34 -12.27 4.51
C TYR A 61 7.46 -12.81 3.61
N LEU A 62 7.90 -12.01 2.65
CA LEU A 62 8.96 -12.43 1.74
C LEU A 62 10.28 -12.65 2.48
N GLU A 63 10.62 -11.77 3.43
CA GLU A 63 11.81 -11.91 4.28
C GLU A 63 11.73 -13.15 5.17
N GLU A 64 10.58 -13.41 5.80
CA GLU A 64 10.35 -14.65 6.57
C GLU A 64 10.59 -15.90 5.72
N ILE A 65 10.02 -15.96 4.52
CA ILE A 65 10.19 -17.10 3.61
C ILE A 65 11.65 -17.23 3.18
N LEU A 66 12.30 -16.13 2.78
CA LEU A 66 13.68 -16.15 2.28
C LEU A 66 14.71 -16.52 3.35
N LEU A 67 14.38 -16.35 4.64
CA LEU A 67 15.21 -16.78 5.77
C LEU A 67 15.22 -18.30 5.97
N GLN A 68 14.23 -19.01 5.45
CA GLN A 68 14.17 -20.47 5.55
C GLN A 68 15.19 -21.15 4.65
N ASP A 69 15.48 -22.41 4.96
CA ASP A 69 16.33 -23.24 4.13
C ASP A 69 15.67 -23.57 2.79
N TYR A 70 16.50 -23.87 1.78
CA TYR A 70 15.98 -24.28 0.46
C TYR A 70 15.22 -25.61 0.56
N ALA A 71 15.75 -26.54 1.35
CA ALA A 71 15.17 -27.86 1.61
C ALA A 71 15.54 -28.29 3.02
N SER A 72 14.56 -28.75 3.78
CA SER A 72 14.76 -29.31 5.12
C SER A 72 14.19 -30.71 5.20
N ALA A 73 14.62 -31.49 6.21
CA ALA A 73 13.94 -32.75 6.49
C ALA A 73 12.51 -32.45 6.98
N PRO A 74 11.49 -33.24 6.57
CA PRO A 74 10.12 -33.00 7.01
C PRO A 74 10.01 -33.01 8.54
N ASP A 75 9.40 -31.97 9.11
CA ASP A 75 9.05 -31.93 10.53
C ASP A 75 7.72 -32.65 10.76
N PRO A 76 7.60 -33.57 11.73
CA PRO A 76 6.33 -34.24 12.05
C PRO A 76 5.24 -33.32 12.62
N CYS A 77 5.52 -32.06 12.94
CA CYS A 77 4.51 -31.13 13.43
C CYS A 77 3.67 -30.49 12.30
N THR A 78 2.54 -29.88 12.66
CA THR A 78 1.56 -29.36 11.69
C THR A 78 1.33 -27.86 11.80
N GLY A 79 1.17 -27.20 10.65
CA GLY A 79 0.84 -25.78 10.55
C GLY A 79 2.07 -24.88 10.48
N ARG A 80 1.85 -23.56 10.39
CA ARG A 80 2.90 -22.56 10.13
C ARG A 80 4.06 -22.59 11.14
N ALA A 81 3.81 -23.00 12.38
CA ALA A 81 4.85 -23.15 13.41
C ALA A 81 5.93 -24.21 13.06
N CYS A 82 5.67 -25.03 12.04
CA CYS A 82 6.51 -26.15 11.61
C CYS A 82 7.20 -25.88 10.27
N PHE A 83 6.94 -24.72 9.68
CA PHE A 83 7.52 -24.36 8.39
C PHE A 83 9.03 -24.22 8.59
N ASN A 84 9.79 -25.12 7.98
CA ASN A 84 11.22 -25.25 8.17
C ASN A 84 12.00 -25.18 6.85
N ASP A 85 11.30 -25.18 5.72
CA ASP A 85 11.86 -24.78 4.44
C ASP A 85 10.92 -23.86 3.65
N VAL A 86 11.45 -23.30 2.56
CA VAL A 86 10.69 -22.36 1.71
C VAL A 86 9.39 -22.98 1.19
N ARG A 87 9.36 -24.28 0.85
CA ARG A 87 8.20 -24.91 0.18
C ARG A 87 6.99 -25.05 1.09
N ASP A 88 7.18 -25.05 2.40
CA ASP A 88 6.07 -25.17 3.36
C ASP A 88 5.08 -23.99 3.26
N TYR A 89 5.53 -22.85 2.73
CA TYR A 89 4.69 -21.67 2.53
C TYR A 89 3.87 -21.73 1.22
N HIS A 90 4.01 -22.76 0.41
CA HIS A 90 3.23 -22.89 -0.83
C HIS A 90 1.73 -23.02 -0.51
N ASP A 91 0.89 -22.32 -1.28
CA ASP A 91 -0.56 -22.25 -1.06
C ASP A 91 -0.97 -21.62 0.29
N LEU A 92 -0.08 -20.87 0.94
CA LEU A 92 -0.44 -20.11 2.13
C LEU A 92 -1.51 -19.07 1.77
N ASP A 93 -2.56 -19.00 2.58
CA ASP A 93 -3.67 -18.06 2.45
C ASP A 93 -4.06 -17.53 3.83
N ASP A 94 -3.39 -16.47 4.27
CA ASP A 94 -3.62 -15.85 5.57
C ASP A 94 -4.68 -14.77 5.50
N ARG A 95 -5.74 -14.96 6.30
CA ARG A 95 -6.86 -14.04 6.49
C ARG A 95 -7.28 -14.07 7.96
N PRO A 96 -6.85 -13.12 8.80
CA PRO A 96 -5.98 -11.98 8.49
C PRO A 96 -4.49 -12.36 8.41
N PRO A 97 -3.61 -11.43 7.99
CA PRO A 97 -2.16 -11.63 8.02
C PRO A 97 -1.66 -11.95 9.44
N ARG A 98 -0.62 -12.78 9.51
CA ARG A 98 0.02 -13.28 10.72
C ARG A 98 1.53 -13.06 10.67
N ASP A 99 2.14 -12.91 11.84
CA ASP A 99 3.58 -12.79 11.98
C ASP A 99 4.30 -14.15 11.92
N MET A 100 5.63 -14.12 12.04
CA MET A 100 6.50 -15.31 12.05
C MET A 100 6.21 -16.28 13.21
N ASN A 101 5.58 -15.82 14.29
CA ASN A 101 5.18 -16.63 15.44
C ASN A 101 3.77 -17.21 15.27
N ASN A 102 3.15 -17.01 14.09
CA ASN A 102 1.79 -17.39 13.75
C ASN A 102 0.71 -16.60 14.53
N ASP A 103 1.07 -15.46 15.13
CA ASP A 103 0.14 -14.55 15.80
C ASP A 103 -0.51 -13.60 14.80
N VAL A 104 -1.79 -13.28 15.03
CA VAL A 104 -2.53 -12.35 14.16
C VAL A 104 -2.01 -10.92 14.35
N ILE A 105 -1.68 -10.26 13.23
CA ILE A 105 -1.27 -8.86 13.23
C ILE A 105 -2.51 -7.97 13.38
N GLN A 106 -2.63 -7.32 14.52
CA GLN A 106 -3.78 -6.46 14.85
C GLN A 106 -3.93 -5.30 13.86
N GLY A 107 -5.16 -5.02 13.42
CA GLY A 107 -5.45 -3.93 12.49
C GLY A 107 -5.28 -4.27 11.02
N LEU A 108 -4.91 -5.51 10.69
CA LEU A 108 -4.85 -6.04 9.32
C LEU A 108 -6.02 -6.96 8.97
N ASP A 109 -7.12 -6.90 9.72
CA ASP A 109 -8.25 -7.83 9.65
C ASP A 109 -8.86 -8.00 8.24
N ASN A 110 -8.79 -6.94 7.43
CA ASN A 110 -9.34 -6.90 6.08
C ASN A 110 -8.28 -7.03 4.98
N TYR A 111 -7.04 -7.35 5.35
CA TYR A 111 -5.99 -7.71 4.41
C TYR A 111 -5.98 -9.23 4.21
N ARG A 112 -5.41 -9.65 3.09
CA ARG A 112 -5.16 -11.05 2.79
C ARG A 112 -3.75 -11.20 2.22
N VAL A 113 -3.04 -12.24 2.64
CA VAL A 113 -1.75 -12.62 2.05
C VAL A 113 -1.86 -14.00 1.42
N GLU A 114 -1.42 -14.10 0.18
CA GLU A 114 -1.23 -15.35 -0.55
C GLU A 114 0.23 -15.57 -0.86
N VAL A 115 0.68 -16.83 -0.80
CA VAL A 115 2.01 -17.21 -1.22
C VAL A 115 1.94 -18.34 -2.23
N ASP A 116 2.52 -18.10 -3.40
CA ASP A 116 2.73 -19.10 -4.45
C ASP A 116 4.22 -19.36 -4.61
N ILE A 117 4.59 -20.64 -4.78
CA ILE A 117 5.99 -21.07 -4.87
C ILE A 117 6.12 -22.03 -6.03
N ALA A 118 6.90 -21.62 -7.02
CA ALA A 118 7.14 -22.40 -8.23
C ALA A 118 8.60 -22.86 -8.30
N ALA A 119 8.81 -24.17 -8.48
CA ALA A 119 10.14 -24.71 -8.74
C ALA A 119 10.63 -24.31 -10.14
N ARG A 120 11.89 -23.89 -10.22
CA ARG A 120 12.59 -23.49 -11.44
C ARG A 120 13.83 -24.37 -11.58
N SER A 121 13.89 -25.21 -12.61
CA SER A 121 14.98 -26.16 -12.83
C SER A 121 15.33 -26.27 -14.30
N GLY A 122 16.45 -26.94 -14.62
CA GLY A 122 16.96 -27.09 -15.97
C GLY A 122 17.19 -25.74 -16.64
N THR A 123 16.55 -25.50 -17.79
CA THR A 123 16.68 -24.24 -18.55
C THR A 123 16.05 -23.04 -17.85
N GLU A 124 15.11 -23.26 -16.92
CA GLU A 124 14.46 -22.20 -16.13
C GLU A 124 15.18 -21.90 -14.82
N GLY A 125 16.21 -22.67 -14.46
CA GLY A 125 17.04 -22.42 -13.29
C GLY A 125 17.80 -21.09 -13.36
N LEU A 126 18.38 -20.70 -12.23
CA LEU A 126 19.14 -19.45 -12.11
C LEU A 126 20.62 -19.68 -12.44
N GLY A 127 21.33 -18.62 -12.85
CA GLY A 127 22.74 -18.68 -13.23
C GLY A 127 23.00 -18.57 -14.74
N PRO A 128 24.28 -18.60 -15.16
CA PRO A 128 24.65 -18.45 -16.56
C PRO A 128 24.28 -19.69 -17.41
N ILE A 129 24.28 -19.52 -18.73
CA ILE A 129 23.98 -20.60 -19.68
C ILE A 129 24.96 -21.77 -19.44
N GLY A 130 24.43 -22.99 -19.38
CA GLY A 130 25.22 -24.21 -19.14
C GLY A 130 25.56 -24.50 -17.68
N HIS A 131 25.33 -23.55 -16.76
CA HIS A 131 25.60 -23.70 -15.31
C HIS A 131 24.41 -23.19 -14.50
N LYS A 132 23.24 -23.80 -14.74
CA LYS A 132 22.01 -23.46 -14.04
C LYS A 132 21.91 -24.22 -12.72
N VAL A 133 21.47 -23.54 -11.66
CA VAL A 133 21.08 -24.15 -10.39
C VAL A 133 19.56 -24.14 -10.25
N PRO A 134 18.96 -25.18 -9.65
CA PRO A 134 17.57 -25.15 -9.25
C PRO A 134 17.29 -23.96 -8.32
N ALA A 135 16.09 -23.41 -8.42
CA ALA A 135 15.64 -22.33 -7.57
C ALA A 135 14.14 -22.47 -7.30
N LEU A 136 13.70 -21.82 -6.24
CA LEU A 136 12.29 -21.59 -5.94
C LEU A 136 11.99 -20.13 -6.26
N HIS A 137 10.95 -19.89 -7.05
CA HIS A 137 10.37 -18.58 -7.28
C HIS A 137 9.22 -18.39 -6.30
N ILE A 138 9.36 -17.40 -5.43
CA ILE A 138 8.38 -17.08 -4.39
C ILE A 138 7.61 -15.85 -4.83
N ARG A 139 6.29 -15.92 -4.87
CA ARG A 139 5.40 -14.78 -5.07
C ARG A 139 4.56 -14.57 -3.83
N VAL A 140 4.69 -13.41 -3.22
CA VAL A 140 3.83 -12.96 -2.13
C VAL A 140 2.85 -11.95 -2.69
N THR A 141 1.55 -12.22 -2.58
CA THR A 141 0.48 -11.34 -3.05
C THR A 141 -0.34 -10.85 -1.86
N VAL A 142 -0.41 -9.53 -1.68
CA VAL A 142 -1.22 -8.88 -0.65
C VAL A 142 -2.42 -8.22 -1.29
N THR A 143 -3.62 -8.56 -0.82
CA THR A 143 -4.87 -7.87 -1.19
C THR A 143 -5.28 -6.94 -0.05
N ASP A 144 -5.48 -5.66 -0.38
CA ASP A 144 -5.91 -4.62 0.55
C ASP A 144 -7.44 -4.56 0.72
N PRO A 145 -7.96 -3.82 1.72
CA PRO A 145 -9.40 -3.72 1.99
C PRO A 145 -10.21 -3.04 0.88
N ALA A 146 -9.56 -2.29 -0.01
CA ALA A 146 -10.19 -1.69 -1.18
C ALA A 146 -10.20 -2.64 -2.40
N GLY A 147 -9.65 -3.85 -2.25
CA GLY A 147 -9.52 -4.86 -3.30
C GLY A 147 -8.30 -4.67 -4.20
N GLY A 148 -7.41 -3.73 -3.89
CA GLY A 148 -6.15 -3.54 -4.58
C GLY A 148 -5.18 -4.68 -4.26
N THR A 149 -4.43 -5.12 -5.27
CA THR A 149 -3.43 -6.18 -5.12
C THR A 149 -2.02 -5.65 -5.34
N LEU A 150 -1.11 -6.01 -4.45
CA LEU A 150 0.33 -5.79 -4.58
C LEU A 150 1.03 -7.15 -4.56
N SER A 151 2.06 -7.34 -5.39
CA SER A 151 2.86 -8.58 -5.36
C SER A 151 4.34 -8.28 -5.35
N LEU A 152 5.10 -9.08 -4.59
CA LEU A 152 6.55 -9.13 -4.60
C LEU A 152 7.01 -10.52 -5.00
N ASP A 153 8.02 -10.57 -5.85
CA ASP A 153 8.64 -11.81 -6.28
C ASP A 153 10.07 -11.90 -5.68
N GLY A 154 10.43 -13.08 -5.20
CA GLY A 154 11.77 -13.40 -4.70
C GLY A 154 12.26 -14.76 -5.21
N TYR A 155 13.54 -15.03 -5.01
CA TYR A 155 14.15 -16.28 -5.45
C TYR A 155 15.06 -16.86 -4.37
N ARG A 156 14.92 -18.16 -4.10
CA ARG A 156 15.86 -18.95 -3.30
C ARG A 156 16.53 -20.00 -4.19
N ALA A 157 17.83 -19.87 -4.40
CA ALA A 157 18.60 -20.86 -5.15
C ALA A 157 19.04 -22.03 -4.26
N GLU A 158 19.20 -23.21 -4.87
CA GLU A 158 19.91 -24.35 -4.29
C GLU A 158 21.41 -24.14 -4.51
N TYR A 159 22.13 -23.68 -3.47
CA TYR A 159 23.57 -23.41 -3.53
C TYR A 159 24.34 -24.20 -2.47
#